data_AF-A0A538QDX1-F1
#
_entry.id   AF-A0A538QDX1-F1
#
_cell.length_a   1.000
_cell.length_b   1.000
_cell.length_c   1.000
_cell.angle_alpha   90.00
_cell.angle_beta   90.00
_cell.angle_gamma   90.00
#
_symmetry.space_group_name_H-M   'P 1'
#
loop_
_entity.id
_entity.type
_entity.pdbx_description
1 polymer ?
#
loop_
_entity_poly.entity_id
_entity_poly.type
_entity_poly.pdbx_seq_one_letter_code
_entity_poly.pdbx_strand_id
1 'polypeptide(L)' 'MRQGLGMTQREMAKRLGISQPTLARLENADLNTTLKTLAQICRALHCRPGDLFEPGGVKMPSRRGR' A
#
# COMPACT_ATOMS: atom_id res chain seq x y z
N MET A 1 -4.71 -4.13 7.87
CA MET A 1 -4.70 -4.49 6.42
C MET A 1 -4.95 -5.98 6.17
N ARG A 2 -4.06 -6.93 6.54
CA ARG A 2 -4.33 -8.38 6.44
C ARG A 2 -4.57 -9.11 7.76
N GLN A 3 -3.94 -8.65 8.85
CA GLN A 3 -4.01 -9.31 10.17
C GLN A 3 -5.43 -9.34 10.73
N GLY A 4 -6.20 -8.27 10.55
CA GLY A 4 -7.63 -8.23 10.92
C GLY A 4 -8.55 -9.13 10.09
N LEU A 5 -8.03 -9.74 9.02
CA LEU A 5 -8.78 -10.67 8.14
C LEU A 5 -8.21 -12.10 8.19
N GLY A 6 -7.17 -12.37 8.99
CA GLY A 6 -6.51 -13.67 9.06
C GLY A 6 -5.83 -14.13 7.76
N MET A 7 -5.56 -13.22 6.81
CA MET A 7 -5.04 -13.57 5.49
C MET A 7 -3.51 -13.62 5.45
N THR A 8 -2.97 -14.57 4.68
CA THR A 8 -1.55 -14.58 4.30
C THR A 8 -1.23 -13.45 3.31
N GLN A 9 0.06 -13.09 3.16
CA GLN A 9 0.47 -12.12 2.14
C GLN A 9 0.09 -12.57 0.73
N ARG A 10 0.18 -13.86 0.42
CA ARG A 10 -0.15 -14.38 -0.92
C ARG A 10 -1.64 -14.18 -1.25
N GLU A 11 -2.52 -14.46 -0.30
CA GLU A 11 -3.96 -14.27 -0.46
C GLU A 11 -4.33 -12.80 -0.60
N MET A 12 -3.72 -11.96 0.24
CA MET A 12 -3.91 -10.52 0.18
C MET A 12 -3.40 -9.94 -1.14
N ALA A 13 -2.24 -10.36 -1.62
CA ALA A 13 -1.68 -9.91 -2.89
C ALA A 13 -2.59 -10.29 -4.07
N LYS A 14 -3.13 -11.52 -4.05
CA LYS A 14 -4.13 -11.96 -5.04
C LYS A 14 -5.39 -11.10 -4.99
N ARG A 15 -5.90 -10.78 -3.81
CA ARG A 15 -7.07 -9.90 -3.63
C ARG A 15 -6.81 -8.49 -4.14
N LEU A 16 -5.61 -7.96 -3.90
CA LEU A 16 -5.20 -6.62 -4.33
C LEU A 16 -4.80 -6.55 -5.82
N GLY A 17 -4.65 -7.69 -6.50
CA GLY A 17 -4.19 -7.75 -7.88
C GLY A 17 -2.71 -7.37 -8.08
N ILE A 18 -1.88 -7.53 -7.05
CA ILE A 18 -0.44 -7.23 -7.10
C ILE A 18 0.39 -8.49 -6.82
N SER A 19 1.70 -8.45 -7.08
CA SER A 19 2.58 -9.55 -6.73
C SER A 19 2.80 -9.63 -5.21
N GLN A 20 3.03 -10.84 -4.69
CA GLN A 20 3.38 -11.02 -3.28
C GLN A 20 4.65 -10.24 -2.88
N PRO A 21 5.74 -10.21 -3.69
CA PRO A 21 6.88 -9.33 -3.41
C PRO A 21 6.51 -7.85 -3.35
N THR A 22 5.63 -7.37 -4.24
CA THR A 22 5.12 -5.99 -4.20
C THR A 22 4.40 -5.71 -2.89
N LEU A 23 3.53 -6.63 -2.43
CA LEU A 23 2.86 -6.50 -1.15
C LEU A 23 3.86 -6.49 0.01
N ALA A 24 4.85 -7.37 0.03
CA ALA A 24 5.86 -7.41 1.09
C ALA A 24 6.63 -6.09 1.21
N ARG A 25 7.03 -5.50 0.07
CA ARG A 25 7.71 -4.20 0.06
C ARG A 25 6.79 -3.04 0.48
N LEU A 26 5.51 -3.11 0.10
CA LEU A 26 4.49 -2.15 0.53
C LEU A 26 4.29 -2.18 2.05
N GLU A 27 4.20 -3.38 2.65
CA GLU A 27 4.06 -3.56 4.11
C GLU A 27 5.30 -3.08 4.87
N ASN A 28 6.49 -3.19 4.26
CA ASN A 28 7.75 -2.72 4.84
C ASN A 28 8.04 -1.23 4.58
N ALA A 29 7.12 -0.50 3.93
CA ALA A 29 7.31 0.89 3.50
C ALA A 29 8.57 1.13 2.63
N ASP A 30 9.03 0.10 1.92
CA ASP A 30 10.26 0.07 1.11
C ASP A 30 10.00 0.34 -0.38
N LEU A 31 8.84 0.89 -0.73
CA LEU A 31 8.46 1.09 -2.13
C LEU A 31 7.77 2.42 -2.38
N ASN A 32 8.38 3.25 -3.23
CA ASN A 32 7.71 4.38 -3.86
C ASN A 32 6.70 3.84 -4.87
N THR A 33 5.46 3.69 -4.41
CA THR A 33 4.37 3.09 -5.18
C THR A 33 3.74 4.14 -6.11
N THR A 34 3.36 3.74 -7.32
CA THR A 34 2.67 4.63 -8.26
C THR A 34 1.24 4.90 -7.82
N LEU A 35 0.68 6.06 -8.23
CA LEU A 35 -0.74 6.37 -8.00
C LEU A 35 -1.68 5.32 -8.62
N LYS A 36 -1.27 4.67 -9.72
CA LYS A 36 -2.03 3.58 -10.34
C LYS A 36 -2.16 2.38 -9.41
N THR A 37 -1.05 1.92 -8.84
CA THR A 37 -1.05 0.81 -7.89
C THR A 37 -1.80 1.16 -6.61
N LEU A 38 -1.65 2.40 -6.12
CA LEU A 38 -2.43 2.91 -4.99
C LEU A 38 -3.94 2.86 -5.27
N ALA A 39 -4.37 3.37 -6.43
CA ALA A 39 -5.77 3.33 -6.84
C ALA A 39 -6.32 1.89 -6.97
N GLN A 40 -5.50 0.97 -7.48
CA GLN A 40 -5.85 -0.45 -7.55
C GLN A 40 -6.09 -1.05 -6.15
N ILE A 41 -5.20 -0.74 -5.20
CA ILE A 41 -5.31 -1.19 -3.81
C ILE A 41 -6.58 -0.61 -3.15
N CYS A 42 -6.79 0.70 -3.28
CA CYS A 42 -7.98 1.38 -2.76
C CYS A 42 -9.28 0.75 -3.29
N ARG A 43 -9.33 0.45 -4.60
CA ARG A 43 -10.47 -0.21 -5.23
C ARG A 43 -10.71 -1.62 -4.67
N ALA A 44 -9.66 -2.40 -4.48
CA ALA A 44 -9.76 -3.76 -3.94
C ALA A 44 -10.17 -3.80 -2.45
N LEU A 45 -9.88 -2.72 -1.72
CA LEU A 45 -10.22 -2.55 -0.30
C LEU A 45 -11.51 -1.76 -0.07
N HIS A 46 -12.13 -1.22 -1.12
CA HIS A 46 -13.28 -0.33 -1.04
C HIS A 46 -13.05 0.86 -0.08
N CYS A 47 -11.84 1.41 -0.09
CA CYS A 47 -11.46 2.57 0.72
C CYS A 47 -10.96 3.74 -0.14
N ARG A 48 -10.84 4.91 0.47
CA ARG A 48 -10.20 6.08 -0.13
C ARG A 48 -8.70 6.06 0.21
N PRO A 49 -7.85 6.71 -0.60
CA PRO A 49 -6.42 6.83 -0.29
C PRO A 49 -6.17 7.38 1.12
N GLY A 50 -6.96 8.36 1.57
CA GLY A 50 -6.84 8.94 2.91
C GLY A 50 -7.03 7.93 4.06
N ASP A 51 -7.82 6.87 3.85
CA ASP A 51 -8.08 5.83 4.86
C ASP A 51 -6.86 4.90 5.05
N LEU A 52 -5.88 4.96 4.15
CA LEU A 52 -4.65 4.15 4.21
C LEU A 52 -3.51 4.84 4.98
N PHE A 53 -3.63 6.13 5.28
CA PHE A 53 -2.58 6.91 5.92
C PHE A 53 -2.99 7.31 7.34
N GLU A 54 -2.06 7.17 8.28
CA GLU A 54 -2.24 7.76 9.60
C GLU A 54 -2.01 9.28 9.54
N PRO A 55 -2.77 10.08 10.33
CA PRO A 55 -2.54 11.52 10.43
C PRO A 55 -1.08 11.81 10.80
N GLY A 56 -0.39 12.60 9.96
CA GLY A 56 1.03 12.94 10.17
C GLY A 56 2.05 11.87 9.78
N GLY A 57 1.63 10.69 9.32
CA GLY A 57 2.52 9.57 8.94
C GLY A 57 3.17 9.69 7.55
N VAL A 58 2.88 10.77 6.80
CA VAL A 58 3.41 10.96 5.45
C VAL A 58 4.82 11.56 5.54
N LYS A 59 5.84 10.72 5.37
CA LYS A 59 7.21 11.19 5.12
C LYS A 59 7.27 11.76 3.70
N MET A 60 7.17 13.08 3.59
CA MET A 60 7.44 13.74 2.32
C MET A 60 8.91 13.51 1.96
N PRO A 61 9.21 13.06 0.72
CA PRO A 61 10.60 13.03 0.27
C PRO A 61 11.15 14.45 0.37
N SER A 62 12.27 14.62 1.07
CA SER A 62 12.93 15.92 1.13
C SER A 62 13.19 16.36 -0.31
N ARG A 63 12.72 17.56 -0.66
CA ARG A 63 13.02 18.14 -1.97
C ARG A 63 14.54 18.20 -2.07
N ARG A 64 15.13 17.32 -2.87
CA ARG A 64 16.52 17.50 -3.31
C ARG A 64 16.53 18.83 -4.07
N GLY A 65 17.12 19.85 -3.45
CA GLY A 65 17.51 21.07 -4.13
C GLY A 65 18.34 20.68 -5.35
N ARG A 66 18.12 21.40 -6.45
CA ARG A 66 19.02 21.33 -7.60
C ARG A 66 20.41 21.77 -7.19
#